data_AF-A0A673HSJ5-F1
#
_entry.id   AF-A0A673HSJ5-F1
#
_cell.length_a   1.000
_cell.length_b   1.000
_cell.length_c   1.000
_cell.angle_alpha   90.00
_cell.angle_beta   90.00
_cell.angle_gamma   90.00
#
_symmetry.space_group_name_H-M   'P 1'
#
loop_
_entity.id
_entity.type
_entity.pdbx_description
1 polymer ?
#
loop_
_entity_poly.entity_id
_entity_poly.type
_entity_poly.pdbx_seq_one_letter_code
_entity_poly.pdbx_strand_id
1 'polypeptide(L)'
;ILSQINAALVLQELKILILKQNLSDPKHWTVVYNWDSSYAGLALRQSSALPDGLHERVQSALRTLQRRGCLLRDLVRVRDRDVFTAVSRALVGQPGYTYRYLDTRLFTIPWHCEGEEGQKDEKDKPCCDSDLRDGCSHSSPPSSFNITLINYMDPTAMTQLKEEPYYGMGKMAVGWHHDENLVPLSPVAVYSYSCPKEEGEGSEKEEVQKEKACWRVGLKVAWDIHTPGLALPLQSGDCYYMTGTQSHSSVSRNSRLKYMCKEDCTVSVMLKCIRPGIIFPRGYTHLHSFIYICVEFEWLRQYWFQGRRFARFCSWWTKPMEQMEKDWKELDCVVCLQTQLLLAVVEDENTAQENRREMADILLNALTDRQQHRQTWRDRYVCQSSLAQTLPPEEAPVDRPYWSNEDPDMPLPFDLSEIINRVESLLWR
;
A
#
# COMPACT_ATOMS: atom_id res chain seq x y z
N ILE A 1 -4.90 21.50 0.41
CA ILE A 1 -4.03 20.30 0.35
C ILE A 1 -4.38 19.49 -0.88
N LEU A 2 -5.62 19.01 -1.02
CA LEU A 2 -6.09 18.26 -2.20
C LEU A 2 -5.93 19.05 -3.54
N SER A 3 -6.20 20.36 -3.56
CA SER A 3 -5.93 21.21 -4.75
C SER A 3 -4.45 21.37 -5.10
N GLN A 4 -3.53 21.09 -4.16
CA GLN A 4 -2.08 21.10 -4.35
C GLN A 4 -1.51 19.69 -4.60
N ILE A 5 -2.27 18.63 -4.28
CA ILE A 5 -1.97 17.22 -4.59
C ILE A 5 -2.21 16.90 -6.08
N ASN A 6 -2.76 17.86 -6.85
CA ASN A 6 -2.84 17.83 -8.32
C ASN A 6 -1.49 17.52 -9.01
N ALA A 7 -0.35 17.59 -8.31
CA ALA A 7 0.95 17.13 -8.80
C ALA A 7 0.99 15.65 -9.24
N ALA A 8 0.15 14.77 -8.67
CA ALA A 8 0.05 13.37 -9.12
C ALA A 8 -0.63 13.25 -10.49
N LEU A 9 -1.53 14.18 -10.84
CA LEU A 9 -2.14 14.28 -12.17
C LEU A 9 -1.16 14.81 -13.21
N VAL A 10 -0.22 15.68 -12.83
CA VAL A 10 0.82 16.11 -13.77
C VAL A 10 1.76 14.96 -14.14
N LEU A 11 1.92 13.97 -13.26
CA LEU A 11 2.63 12.74 -13.59
C LEU A 11 1.81 11.80 -14.50
N GLN A 12 0.47 11.89 -14.51
CA GLN A 12 -0.36 11.24 -15.53
C GLN A 12 -0.28 11.94 -16.89
N GLU A 13 0.01 13.25 -16.94
CA GLU A 13 0.25 14.01 -18.19
C GLU A 13 1.58 13.64 -18.88
N LEU A 14 2.43 12.83 -18.24
CA LEU A 14 3.55 12.16 -18.93
C LEU A 14 3.00 11.07 -19.86
N LYS A 15 2.33 11.49 -20.93
CA LYS A 15 2.07 10.66 -22.11
C LYS A 15 3.42 10.06 -22.52
N ILE A 16 3.45 8.73 -22.57
CA ILE A 16 4.61 7.92 -22.92
C ILE A 16 5.07 8.33 -24.32
N LEU A 17 6.05 9.23 -24.39
CA LEU A 17 6.85 9.49 -25.57
C LEU A 17 8.20 8.80 -25.30
N ILE A 18 8.35 7.59 -25.82
CA ILE A 18 9.63 6.86 -25.79
C ILE A 18 10.54 7.57 -26.81
N LEU A 19 11.35 8.51 -26.32
CA LEU A 19 12.46 9.05 -27.10
C LEU A 19 13.73 8.27 -26.70
N LYS A 20 14.23 7.46 -27.63
CA LYS A 20 15.62 6.97 -27.59
C LYS A 20 16.53 8.20 -27.59
N GLN A 21 17.19 8.49 -26.48
CA GLN A 21 18.30 9.44 -26.44
C GLN A 21 19.61 8.67 -26.27
N ASN A 22 20.48 8.80 -27.26
CA ASN A 22 21.85 8.29 -27.23
C ASN A 22 22.65 9.06 -26.18
N LEU A 23 22.99 8.41 -25.07
CA LEU A 23 23.96 8.91 -24.11
C LEU A 23 25.38 8.62 -24.64
N SER A 24 25.99 9.62 -25.27
CA SER A 24 27.39 9.57 -25.72
C SER A 24 28.29 10.32 -24.74
N ASP A 25 28.88 9.61 -23.77
CA ASP A 25 30.06 10.06 -23.00
C ASP A 25 31.12 8.92 -22.97
N PRO A 26 32.36 9.14 -23.47
CA PRO A 26 33.29 8.05 -23.82
C PRO A 26 33.95 7.29 -22.66
N LYS A 27 33.71 7.64 -21.39
CA LYS A 27 34.33 6.96 -20.24
C LYS A 27 33.55 5.77 -19.67
N HIS A 28 32.38 5.45 -20.24
CA HIS A 28 31.38 4.53 -19.67
C HIS A 28 31.06 3.29 -20.55
N TRP A 29 31.96 2.85 -21.42
CA TRP A 29 31.68 1.76 -22.37
C TRP A 29 31.27 0.42 -21.72
N THR A 30 31.69 0.13 -20.49
CA THR A 30 31.24 -1.07 -19.73
C THR A 30 29.80 -0.98 -19.22
N VAL A 31 29.31 0.23 -18.92
CA VAL A 31 27.93 0.46 -18.42
C VAL A 31 26.93 0.39 -19.57
N VAL A 32 27.28 0.93 -20.74
CA VAL A 32 26.40 0.91 -21.93
C VAL A 32 26.21 -0.52 -22.45
N TYR A 33 27.27 -1.34 -22.50
CA TYR A 33 27.18 -2.71 -23.04
C TYR A 33 26.29 -3.64 -22.20
N ASN A 34 26.31 -3.49 -20.87
CA ASN A 34 25.44 -4.26 -19.97
C ASN A 34 24.00 -3.74 -19.93
N TRP A 35 23.77 -2.46 -20.24
CA TRP A 35 22.44 -1.87 -20.27
C TRP A 35 21.57 -2.49 -21.36
N ASP A 36 22.07 -2.52 -22.59
CA ASP A 36 21.31 -2.98 -23.76
C ASP A 36 21.09 -4.50 -23.79
N SER A 37 21.92 -5.27 -23.06
CA SER A 37 21.83 -6.74 -22.99
C SER A 37 21.02 -7.23 -21.79
N SER A 38 21.34 -6.75 -20.58
CA SER A 38 20.82 -7.30 -19.32
C SER A 38 19.82 -6.39 -18.60
N TYR A 39 19.62 -5.15 -19.06
CA TYR A 39 18.72 -4.18 -18.43
C TYR A 39 17.83 -3.42 -19.44
N ALA A 40 17.56 -4.01 -20.60
CA ALA A 40 16.82 -3.38 -21.70
C ALA A 40 15.39 -2.92 -21.34
N GLY A 41 14.82 -3.42 -20.24
CA GLY A 41 13.54 -2.96 -19.71
C GLY A 41 13.59 -1.61 -18.96
N LEU A 42 14.78 -1.04 -18.74
CA LEU A 42 15.01 0.22 -18.05
C LEU A 42 15.18 1.38 -19.05
N ALA A 43 14.48 2.48 -18.80
CA ALA A 43 14.67 3.73 -19.53
C ALA A 43 14.91 4.89 -18.56
N LEU A 44 15.85 5.78 -18.89
CA LEU A 44 16.12 7.03 -18.18
C LEU A 44 15.66 8.20 -19.05
N ARG A 45 14.98 9.17 -18.44
CA ARG A 45 14.64 10.46 -19.03
C ARG A 45 15.17 11.56 -18.11
N GLN A 46 16.16 12.30 -18.61
CA GLN A 46 16.78 13.38 -17.87
C GLN A 46 15.78 14.51 -17.59
N SER A 47 16.00 15.26 -16.51
CA SER A 47 15.16 16.39 -16.11
C SER A 47 14.91 17.39 -17.25
N SER A 48 15.94 17.72 -18.04
CA SER A 48 15.85 18.62 -19.19
C SER A 48 14.90 18.16 -20.30
N ALA A 49 14.54 16.88 -20.33
CA ALA A 49 13.63 16.32 -21.33
C ALA A 49 12.16 16.35 -20.89
N LEU A 50 11.85 16.90 -19.70
CA LEU A 50 10.48 17.01 -19.18
C LEU A 50 9.84 18.37 -19.52
N PRO A 51 8.50 18.47 -19.56
CA PRO A 51 7.81 19.71 -19.88
C PRO A 51 8.14 20.87 -18.93
N ASP A 52 8.15 22.09 -19.49
CA ASP A 52 8.34 23.33 -18.72
C ASP A 52 7.26 23.49 -17.63
N GLY A 53 7.67 24.01 -16.47
CA GLY A 53 6.81 24.19 -15.30
C GLY A 53 6.44 22.91 -14.54
N LEU A 54 6.72 21.71 -15.07
CA LEU A 54 6.47 20.43 -14.36
C LEU A 54 7.26 20.38 -13.04
N HIS A 55 8.56 20.65 -13.11
CA HIS A 55 9.46 20.55 -11.97
C HIS A 55 9.01 21.45 -10.82
N GLU A 56 8.68 22.71 -11.10
CA GLU A 56 8.22 23.65 -10.08
C GLU A 56 6.96 23.14 -9.37
N ARG A 57 5.97 22.67 -10.13
CA ARG A 57 4.72 22.13 -9.58
C ARG A 57 4.97 20.90 -8.71
N VAL A 58 5.68 19.90 -9.24
CA VAL A 58 5.90 18.62 -8.54
C VAL A 58 6.76 18.84 -7.29
N GLN A 59 7.87 19.57 -7.39
CA GLN A 59 8.76 19.83 -6.25
C GLN A 59 8.09 20.70 -5.18
N SER A 60 7.27 21.67 -5.56
CA SER A 60 6.46 22.47 -4.62
C SER A 60 5.45 21.59 -3.86
N ALA A 61 4.78 20.66 -4.56
CA ALA A 61 3.86 19.72 -3.94
C ALA A 61 4.57 18.75 -2.98
N LEU A 62 5.72 18.18 -3.37
CA LEU A 62 6.52 17.30 -2.51
C LEU A 62 6.96 18.02 -1.22
N ARG A 63 7.48 19.26 -1.32
CA ARG A 63 7.84 20.08 -0.16
C ARG A 63 6.62 20.42 0.70
N THR A 64 5.45 20.58 0.11
CA THR A 64 4.22 20.84 0.87
C THR A 64 3.76 19.61 1.63
N LEU A 65 3.79 18.41 1.03
CA LEU A 65 3.49 17.16 1.73
C LEU A 65 4.45 16.94 2.90
N GLN A 66 5.75 17.23 2.71
CA GLN A 66 6.75 17.17 3.76
C GLN A 66 6.44 18.16 4.90
N ARG A 67 6.25 19.45 4.59
CA ARG A 67 5.96 20.48 5.60
C ARG A 67 4.66 20.23 6.38
N ARG A 68 3.68 19.58 5.75
CA ARG A 68 2.40 19.21 6.39
C ARG A 68 2.49 17.92 7.21
N GLY A 69 3.62 17.23 7.21
CA GLY A 69 3.81 15.96 7.93
C GLY A 69 3.01 14.80 7.34
N CYS A 70 2.72 14.82 6.03
CA CYS A 70 1.97 13.76 5.35
C CYS A 70 2.80 12.50 5.08
N LEU A 71 4.13 12.58 5.21
CA LEU A 71 5.08 11.50 4.92
C LEU A 71 5.48 10.81 6.21
N LEU A 72 5.07 9.55 6.39
CA LEU A 72 5.23 8.81 7.63
C LEU A 72 6.01 7.52 7.41
N ARG A 73 6.78 7.09 8.42
CA ARG A 73 7.44 5.79 8.37
C ARG A 73 6.39 4.71 8.59
N ASP A 74 6.51 3.61 7.86
CA ASP A 74 5.59 2.49 8.00
C ASP A 74 6.17 1.49 9.01
N LEU A 75 5.32 1.03 9.93
CA LEU A 75 5.61 -0.10 10.82
C LEU A 75 5.26 -1.38 10.06
N VAL A 76 6.25 -1.99 9.42
CA VAL A 76 6.08 -3.17 8.56
C VAL A 76 6.56 -4.43 9.28
N ARG A 77 6.13 -5.61 8.81
CA ARG A 77 6.60 -6.89 9.33
C ARG A 77 7.60 -7.52 8.36
N VAL A 78 8.81 -7.81 8.84
CA VAL A 78 9.87 -8.48 8.06
C VAL A 78 10.42 -9.63 8.89
N ARG A 79 10.30 -10.87 8.40
CA ARG A 79 10.73 -12.09 9.12
C ARG A 79 10.20 -12.13 10.56
N ASP A 80 8.89 -11.92 10.69
CA ASP A 80 8.14 -11.93 11.95
C ASP A 80 8.52 -10.86 12.98
N ARG A 81 9.32 -9.87 12.59
CA ARG A 81 9.66 -8.72 13.42
C ARG A 81 9.08 -7.45 12.85
N ASP A 82 8.53 -6.63 13.74
CA ASP A 82 8.13 -5.28 13.38
C ASP A 82 9.37 -4.39 13.21
N VAL A 83 9.40 -3.62 12.13
CA VAL A 83 10.50 -2.72 11.79
C VAL A 83 9.92 -1.46 11.16
N PHE A 84 10.45 -0.30 11.54
CA PHE A 84 10.15 0.94 10.82
C PHE A 84 10.94 1.02 9.52
N THR A 85 10.26 1.36 8.43
CA THR A 85 10.92 1.61 7.14
C THR A 85 11.90 2.77 7.25
N ALA A 86 13.05 2.70 6.58
CA ALA A 86 14.03 3.79 6.60
C ALA A 86 13.51 5.07 5.92
N VAL A 87 12.65 4.90 4.92
CA VAL A 87 11.98 5.98 4.19
C VAL A 87 10.59 6.24 4.76
N SER A 88 10.19 7.51 4.76
CA SER A 88 8.82 7.96 5.02
C SER A 88 8.02 7.96 3.72
N ARG A 89 6.72 7.66 3.79
CA ARG A 89 5.87 7.46 2.63
C ARG A 89 4.51 8.12 2.73
N ALA A 90 3.93 8.37 1.57
CA ALA A 90 2.52 8.71 1.39
C ALA A 90 2.01 8.04 0.11
N LEU A 91 0.85 7.38 0.20
CA LEU A 91 0.17 6.84 -0.98
C LEU A 91 -0.84 7.88 -1.48
N VAL A 92 -0.71 8.30 -2.72
CA VAL A 92 -1.64 9.22 -3.39
C VAL A 92 -2.22 8.51 -4.61
N GLY A 93 -3.51 8.65 -4.90
CA GLY A 93 -4.11 7.87 -5.99
C GLY A 93 -5.56 8.20 -6.31
N GLN A 94 -6.18 7.33 -7.11
CA GLN A 94 -7.63 7.33 -7.30
C GLN A 94 -8.36 7.09 -5.97
N PRO A 95 -9.53 7.73 -5.74
CA PRO A 95 -10.33 7.47 -4.55
C PRO A 95 -10.65 5.99 -4.36
N GLY A 96 -10.51 5.50 -3.12
CA GLY A 96 -10.81 4.11 -2.76
C GLY A 96 -9.69 3.12 -3.01
N TYR A 97 -8.60 3.48 -3.68
CA TYR A 97 -7.52 2.54 -3.96
C TYR A 97 -6.61 2.31 -2.76
N THR A 98 -5.97 1.13 -2.76
CA THR A 98 -5.01 0.75 -1.73
C THR A 98 -3.77 0.12 -2.35
N TYR A 99 -2.64 0.11 -1.63
CA TYR A 99 -1.41 -0.57 -2.04
C TYR A 99 -0.86 -1.43 -0.92
N ARG A 100 -0.78 -2.74 -1.13
CA ARG A 100 -0.17 -3.65 -0.16
C ARG A 100 1.31 -3.87 -0.47
N TYR A 101 2.13 -3.84 0.56
CA TYR A 101 3.52 -4.30 0.51
C TYR A 101 3.98 -4.70 1.91
N LEU A 102 4.85 -5.70 2.04
CA LEU A 102 5.37 -6.16 3.35
C LEU A 102 4.26 -6.32 4.41
N ASP A 103 3.17 -6.99 4.01
CA ASP A 103 2.00 -7.26 4.85
C ASP A 103 1.28 -6.01 5.39
N THR A 104 1.49 -4.85 4.76
CA THR A 104 0.91 -3.57 5.15
C THR A 104 0.12 -2.98 3.99
N ARG A 105 -1.19 -2.74 4.18
CA ARG A 105 -2.07 -2.10 3.21
C ARG A 105 -2.08 -0.59 3.42
N LEU A 106 -1.51 0.16 2.48
CA LEU A 106 -1.57 1.61 2.44
C LEU A 106 -2.88 2.07 1.78
N PHE A 107 -3.45 3.17 2.27
CA PHE A 107 -4.70 3.76 1.79
C PHE A 107 -4.41 5.07 1.05
N THR A 108 -4.99 5.24 -0.14
CA THR A 108 -4.69 6.44 -0.96
C THR A 108 -5.24 7.70 -0.32
N ILE A 109 -4.43 8.75 -0.30
CA ILE A 109 -4.90 10.13 -0.29
C ILE A 109 -5.41 10.43 -1.70
N PRO A 110 -6.71 10.66 -1.91
CA PRO A 110 -7.26 10.84 -3.25
C PRO A 110 -6.69 12.10 -3.92
N TRP A 111 -6.31 12.02 -5.21
CA TRP A 111 -5.89 13.20 -5.98
C TRP A 111 -7.09 14.04 -6.49
N HIS A 112 -8.29 13.45 -6.51
CA HIS A 112 -9.55 14.11 -6.80
C HIS A 112 -10.52 13.76 -5.68
N CYS A 113 -11.16 14.75 -5.08
CA CYS A 113 -12.34 14.52 -4.28
C CYS A 113 -13.50 15.11 -5.06
N GLU A 114 -14.38 14.26 -5.58
CA GLU A 114 -15.72 14.71 -5.94
C GLU A 114 -16.39 15.12 -4.63
N GLY A 115 -16.39 16.42 -4.37
CA GLY A 115 -17.09 17.01 -3.24
C GLY A 115 -18.54 17.22 -3.62
N GLU A 116 -19.43 16.64 -2.80
CA GLU A 116 -20.73 17.21 -2.44
C GLU A 116 -21.90 17.05 -3.45
N GLU A 117 -22.38 15.82 -3.63
CA GLU A 117 -23.81 15.62 -3.90
C GLU A 117 -24.61 15.87 -2.62
N GLY A 118 -25.11 17.10 -2.45
CA GLY A 118 -26.01 17.45 -1.35
C GLY A 118 -26.25 18.95 -1.12
N GLN A 119 -27.06 19.57 -1.99
CA GLN A 119 -27.76 20.86 -1.83
C GLN A 119 -26.94 22.17 -1.82
N LYS A 120 -26.92 22.86 -2.97
CA LYS A 120 -27.74 24.06 -3.22
C LYS A 120 -27.59 24.52 -4.67
N ASP A 121 -28.73 24.72 -5.33
CA ASP A 121 -28.83 25.60 -6.49
C ASP A 121 -28.30 27.00 -6.11
N GLU A 122 -27.25 27.47 -6.77
CA GLU A 122 -27.20 28.85 -7.22
C GLU A 122 -26.26 29.00 -8.42
N LYS A 123 -26.86 29.52 -9.49
CA LYS A 123 -26.22 29.97 -10.73
C LYS A 123 -25.08 30.95 -10.44
N ASP A 124 -24.11 30.96 -11.35
CA ASP A 124 -23.10 31.98 -11.56
C ASP A 124 -21.89 32.00 -10.61
N LYS A 125 -20.94 31.09 -10.88
CA LYS A 125 -19.52 31.45 -10.90
C LYS A 125 -18.73 30.58 -11.89
N PRO A 126 -18.08 31.18 -12.91
CA PRO A 126 -17.38 30.43 -13.94
C PRO A 126 -16.00 30.03 -13.45
N CYS A 127 -15.69 28.74 -13.50
CA CYS A 127 -14.31 28.26 -13.33
C CYS A 127 -14.00 27.14 -14.31
N CYS A 128 -14.00 27.50 -15.59
CA CYS A 128 -13.19 26.84 -16.61
C CYS A 128 -13.19 27.74 -17.85
N ASP A 129 -11.98 28.06 -18.30
CA ASP A 129 -11.71 28.72 -19.57
C ASP A 129 -12.47 28.02 -20.71
N SER A 130 -13.08 28.77 -21.61
CA SER A 130 -14.04 28.28 -22.60
C SER A 130 -13.43 27.46 -23.74
N ASP A 131 -12.12 27.23 -23.73
CA ASP A 131 -11.39 26.67 -24.88
C ASP A 131 -10.98 25.19 -24.75
N LEU A 132 -11.42 24.48 -23.70
CA LEU A 132 -11.07 23.05 -23.48
C LEU A 132 -12.27 22.08 -23.61
N ARG A 133 -13.34 22.48 -24.29
CA ARG A 133 -14.56 21.66 -24.42
C ARG A 133 -14.51 20.58 -25.50
N ASP A 134 -13.53 20.59 -26.39
CA ASP A 134 -13.34 19.52 -27.38
C ASP A 134 -12.17 18.60 -26.97
N GLY A 135 -12.51 17.52 -26.27
CA GLY A 135 -11.53 16.47 -25.95
C GLY A 135 -12.04 15.35 -25.04
N CYS A 136 -13.11 15.59 -24.27
CA CYS A 136 -13.72 14.54 -23.43
C CYS A 136 -14.79 13.74 -24.19
N SER A 137 -14.40 13.19 -25.33
CA SER A 137 -15.06 12.01 -25.87
C SER A 137 -14.01 11.21 -26.64
N HIS A 138 -13.77 9.98 -26.20
CA HIS A 138 -13.19 8.84 -26.91
C HIS A 138 -12.27 7.99 -26.01
N SER A 139 -12.77 6.78 -25.72
CA SER A 139 -12.02 5.54 -25.41
C SER A 139 -10.83 5.65 -24.46
N SER A 140 -11.03 5.23 -23.20
CA SER A 140 -9.95 5.01 -22.23
C SER A 140 -8.92 4.01 -22.79
N PRO A 141 -7.64 4.40 -22.99
CA PRO A 141 -6.60 3.47 -23.39
C PRO A 141 -6.11 2.63 -22.19
N PRO A 142 -5.41 1.50 -22.43
CA PRO A 142 -5.02 0.52 -21.39
C PRO A 142 -3.88 0.98 -20.44
N SER A 143 -3.59 2.28 -20.36
CA SER A 143 -2.31 2.82 -19.87
C SER A 143 -2.45 4.09 -19.02
N SER A 144 -3.15 4.02 -17.89
CA SER A 144 -3.21 5.12 -16.91
C SER A 144 -2.81 4.65 -15.51
N PHE A 145 -1.72 5.20 -14.97
CA PHE A 145 -1.30 4.96 -13.58
C PHE A 145 -2.45 5.36 -12.63
N ASN A 146 -2.77 4.54 -11.63
CA ASN A 146 -3.87 4.77 -10.69
C ASN A 146 -3.42 5.18 -9.29
N ILE A 147 -2.14 4.99 -8.96
CA ILE A 147 -1.56 5.39 -7.68
C ILE A 147 -0.10 5.87 -7.84
N THR A 148 0.39 6.57 -6.83
CA THR A 148 1.79 6.91 -6.62
C THR A 148 2.16 6.75 -5.15
N LEU A 149 3.24 6.01 -4.90
CA LEU A 149 3.86 5.85 -3.59
C LEU A 149 5.04 6.81 -3.48
N ILE A 150 4.81 7.94 -2.83
CA ILE A 150 5.80 8.98 -2.61
C ILE A 150 6.74 8.52 -1.50
N ASN A 151 8.05 8.68 -1.68
CA ASN A 151 9.07 8.34 -0.69
C ASN A 151 9.87 9.59 -0.35
N TYR A 152 10.25 9.73 0.91
CA TYR A 152 11.12 10.78 1.42
C TYR A 152 12.09 10.20 2.44
N MET A 153 13.34 10.66 2.40
CA MET A 153 14.35 10.32 3.39
C MET A 153 15.33 11.48 3.50
N ASP A 154 15.63 11.87 4.73
CA ASP A 154 16.78 12.71 5.04
C ASP A 154 17.96 11.82 5.48
N PRO A 155 19.02 11.69 4.66
CA PRO A 155 20.18 10.87 5.02
C PRO A 155 20.91 11.35 6.28
N THR A 156 20.80 12.64 6.63
CA THR A 156 21.47 13.20 7.82
C THR A 156 20.76 12.80 9.11
N ALA A 157 19.43 12.66 9.05
CA ALA A 157 18.62 12.17 10.15
C ALA A 157 18.60 10.63 10.25
N MET A 158 19.10 9.92 9.23
CA MET A 158 19.08 8.45 9.15
C MET A 158 20.47 7.84 9.31
N THR A 159 20.81 7.48 10.55
CA THR A 159 22.14 6.94 10.91
C THR A 159 22.32 5.45 10.64
N GLN A 160 21.22 4.68 10.51
CA GLN A 160 21.24 3.20 10.47
C GLN A 160 20.92 2.61 9.09
N LEU A 161 21.54 3.13 8.03
CA LEU A 161 21.41 2.54 6.69
C LEU A 161 22.32 1.32 6.54
N LYS A 162 21.81 0.28 5.90
CA LYS A 162 22.58 -0.94 5.61
C LYS A 162 23.44 -0.73 4.37
N GLU A 163 24.63 -1.33 4.36
CA GLU A 163 25.48 -1.42 3.17
C GLU A 163 24.89 -2.41 2.15
N GLU A 164 25.06 -2.12 0.88
CA GLU A 164 24.69 -3.01 -0.22
C GLU A 164 25.60 -4.27 -0.22
N PRO A 165 25.04 -5.48 -0.18
CA PRO A 165 25.79 -6.68 0.18
C PRO A 165 26.59 -7.36 -0.96
N TYR A 166 26.36 -7.03 -2.23
CA TYR A 166 26.87 -7.84 -3.35
C TYR A 166 27.89 -7.14 -4.24
N TYR A 167 27.68 -5.85 -4.52
CA TYR A 167 28.40 -5.11 -5.57
C TYR A 167 29.18 -3.90 -5.04
N GLY A 168 29.11 -3.63 -3.73
CA GLY A 168 29.79 -2.50 -3.11
C GLY A 168 29.19 -1.14 -3.51
N MET A 169 27.87 -1.10 -3.74
CA MET A 169 27.19 0.14 -4.18
C MET A 169 27.00 1.18 -3.06
N GLY A 170 27.37 0.84 -1.83
CA GLY A 170 27.29 1.71 -0.65
C GLY A 170 25.96 1.58 0.11
N LYS A 171 25.63 2.60 0.89
CA LYS A 171 24.45 2.61 1.77
C LYS A 171 23.14 2.59 0.99
N MET A 172 22.18 1.79 1.47
CA MET A 172 20.86 1.63 0.86
C MET A 172 19.77 2.32 1.69
N ALA A 173 19.04 3.25 1.07
CA ALA A 173 17.78 3.77 1.62
C ALA A 173 16.67 2.69 1.59
N VAL A 174 16.68 1.87 0.55
CA VAL A 174 15.77 0.73 0.38
C VAL A 174 16.61 -0.47 -0.08
N GLY A 175 16.48 -1.61 0.59
CA GLY A 175 17.19 -2.84 0.21
C GLY A 175 16.71 -3.42 -1.11
N TRP A 176 17.42 -4.43 -1.63
CA TRP A 176 17.00 -5.19 -2.82
C TRP A 176 15.60 -5.79 -2.63
N HIS A 177 14.68 -5.49 -3.55
CA HIS A 177 13.31 -6.02 -3.56
C HIS A 177 12.70 -5.97 -4.98
N HIS A 178 11.61 -6.69 -5.17
CA HIS A 178 10.70 -6.51 -6.30
C HIS A 178 9.49 -5.71 -5.83
N ASP A 179 8.83 -4.98 -6.74
CA ASP A 179 7.56 -4.34 -6.38
C ASP A 179 6.48 -5.42 -6.24
N GLU A 180 5.80 -5.43 -5.10
CA GLU A 180 4.67 -6.31 -4.81
C GLU A 180 3.36 -5.71 -5.35
N ASN A 181 2.34 -6.54 -5.59
CA ASN A 181 0.96 -6.17 -5.92
C ASN A 181 0.80 -5.21 -7.13
N LEU A 182 1.66 -5.37 -8.14
CA LEU A 182 1.50 -4.73 -9.44
C LEU A 182 0.70 -5.61 -10.39
N VAL A 183 0.01 -5.01 -11.35
CA VAL A 183 -0.52 -5.79 -12.48
C VAL A 183 0.65 -6.42 -13.22
N PRO A 184 0.56 -7.71 -13.60
CA PRO A 184 1.61 -8.38 -14.37
C PRO A 184 2.03 -7.56 -15.59
N LEU A 185 3.35 -7.41 -15.78
CA LEU A 185 3.99 -6.70 -16.90
C LEU A 185 3.71 -5.18 -16.97
N SER A 186 2.98 -4.62 -16.01
CA SER A 186 2.70 -3.18 -16.00
C SER A 186 3.96 -2.35 -15.74
N PRO A 187 4.08 -1.17 -16.39
CA PRO A 187 5.23 -0.32 -16.19
C PRO A 187 5.19 0.36 -14.83
N VAL A 188 6.37 0.77 -14.35
CA VAL A 188 6.53 1.65 -13.19
C VAL A 188 7.33 2.86 -13.63
N ALA A 189 6.85 4.06 -13.30
CA ALA A 189 7.53 5.32 -13.59
C ALA A 189 7.95 6.00 -12.28
N VAL A 190 9.13 6.59 -12.25
CA VAL A 190 9.69 7.23 -11.06
C VAL A 190 10.17 8.62 -11.41
N TYR A 191 9.72 9.61 -10.65
CA TYR A 191 10.29 10.95 -10.63
C TYR A 191 11.19 11.07 -9.40
N SER A 192 12.47 11.37 -9.61
CA SER A 192 13.46 11.54 -8.55
C SER A 192 13.67 13.02 -8.23
N TYR A 193 13.60 13.37 -6.95
CA TYR A 193 13.87 14.73 -6.49
C TYR A 193 14.90 14.71 -5.38
N SER A 194 16.01 15.42 -5.60
CA SER A 194 17.01 15.68 -4.56
C SER A 194 16.85 17.13 -4.12
N CYS A 195 16.54 17.36 -2.84
CA CYS A 195 16.44 18.71 -2.29
C CYS A 195 17.82 19.40 -2.35
N PRO A 196 17.90 20.66 -2.82
CA PRO A 196 19.10 21.46 -2.65
C PRO A 196 19.39 21.63 -1.16
N LYS A 197 20.66 21.61 -0.76
CA LYS A 197 21.04 22.15 0.57
C LYS A 197 20.75 23.64 0.55
N GLU A 198 20.19 24.19 1.63
CA GLU A 198 20.19 25.64 1.81
C GLU A 198 21.65 26.11 1.77
N GLU A 199 21.93 27.10 0.92
CA GLU A 199 23.28 27.65 0.75
C GLU A 199 23.71 28.33 2.05
N GLY A 200 24.40 27.58 2.90
CA GLY A 200 25.34 28.15 3.86
C GLY A 200 26.63 28.47 3.12
N GLU A 201 27.18 29.66 3.33
CA GLU A 201 28.45 30.13 2.74
C GLU A 201 29.56 29.08 2.94
N GLY A 202 29.87 28.32 1.87
CA GLY A 202 30.79 27.17 1.91
C GLY A 202 31.91 27.30 0.89
N SER A 203 33.14 27.40 1.39
CA SER A 203 34.40 27.55 0.65
C SER A 203 34.69 26.46 -0.41
N GLU A 204 35.57 26.78 -1.37
CA GLU A 204 36.06 25.97 -2.52
C GLU A 204 36.46 24.50 -2.22
N LYS A 205 36.60 24.10 -0.95
CA LYS A 205 36.83 22.69 -0.56
C LYS A 205 35.59 21.78 -0.72
N GLU A 206 34.40 22.32 -0.97
CA GLU A 206 33.17 21.55 -1.14
C GLU A 206 33.01 20.91 -2.53
N GLU A 207 33.69 21.41 -3.57
CA GLU A 207 33.53 20.89 -4.94
C GLU A 207 34.05 19.45 -5.12
N VAL A 208 35.10 19.06 -4.37
CA VAL A 208 35.62 17.67 -4.40
C VAL A 208 34.72 16.71 -3.62
N GLN A 209 33.86 17.19 -2.72
CA GLN A 209 32.86 16.38 -2.01
C GLN A 209 31.51 16.27 -2.75
N LYS A 210 31.26 17.10 -3.77
CA LYS A 210 30.01 17.10 -4.56
C LYS A 210 29.77 15.77 -5.30
N GLU A 211 30.83 15.06 -5.71
CA GLU A 211 30.70 13.71 -6.32
C GLU A 211 30.21 12.63 -5.34
N LYS A 212 30.28 12.86 -4.01
CA LYS A 212 30.05 11.81 -2.99
C LYS A 212 28.60 11.66 -2.51
N ALA A 213 27.67 12.53 -2.88
CA ALA A 213 26.30 12.52 -2.35
C ALA A 213 25.23 12.48 -3.45
N CYS A 214 25.45 11.71 -4.51
CA CYS A 214 24.46 11.50 -5.57
C CYS A 214 23.57 10.29 -5.23
N TRP A 215 22.25 10.50 -5.25
CA TRP A 215 21.27 9.41 -5.16
C TRP A 215 21.37 8.52 -6.39
N ARG A 216 21.20 7.20 -6.19
CA ARG A 216 21.28 6.21 -7.27
C ARG A 216 20.11 5.25 -7.20
N VAL A 217 19.68 4.75 -8.36
CA VAL A 217 18.84 3.56 -8.47
C VAL A 217 19.73 2.38 -8.84
N GLY A 218 19.74 1.35 -7.99
CA GLY A 218 20.47 0.10 -8.23
C GLY A 218 19.58 -0.93 -8.90
N LEU A 219 20.08 -1.69 -9.87
CA LEU A 219 19.43 -2.84 -10.49
C LEU A 219 20.34 -4.05 -10.50
N LYS A 220 19.75 -5.23 -10.34
CA LYS A 220 20.41 -6.53 -10.54
C LYS A 220 19.45 -7.53 -11.18
N VAL A 221 19.99 -8.50 -11.91
CA VAL A 221 19.24 -9.68 -12.36
C VAL A 221 18.88 -10.52 -11.14
N ALA A 222 17.63 -10.97 -10.98
CA ALA A 222 17.24 -11.75 -9.81
C ALA A 222 17.98 -13.08 -9.75
N TRP A 223 18.23 -13.53 -8.53
CA TRP A 223 18.95 -14.76 -8.23
C TRP A 223 20.40 -14.82 -8.76
N ASP A 224 20.89 -13.74 -9.37
CA ASP A 224 22.23 -13.64 -9.94
C ASP A 224 23.02 -12.51 -9.27
N ILE A 225 24.23 -12.82 -8.79
CA ILE A 225 25.19 -11.85 -8.23
C ILE A 225 26.48 -11.78 -9.06
N HIS A 226 26.60 -12.57 -10.11
CA HIS A 226 27.75 -12.63 -11.01
C HIS A 226 27.60 -11.64 -12.17
N THR A 227 26.38 -11.49 -12.71
CA THR A 227 26.11 -10.39 -13.64
C THR A 227 26.32 -9.06 -12.91
N PRO A 228 27.17 -8.16 -13.43
CA PRO A 228 27.43 -6.87 -12.79
C PRO A 228 26.13 -6.10 -12.55
N GLY A 229 25.94 -5.67 -11.31
CA GLY A 229 24.84 -4.78 -10.95
C GLY A 229 25.00 -3.40 -11.60
N LEU A 230 23.88 -2.76 -11.90
CA LEU A 230 23.83 -1.43 -12.48
C LEU A 230 23.48 -0.41 -11.39
N ALA A 231 24.30 0.62 -11.22
CA ALA A 231 24.01 1.74 -10.32
C ALA A 231 23.89 3.03 -11.14
N LEU A 232 22.66 3.49 -11.36
CA LEU A 232 22.37 4.66 -12.18
C LEU A 232 22.27 5.91 -11.30
N PRO A 233 23.13 6.94 -11.51
CA PRO A 233 22.99 8.22 -10.83
C PRO A 233 21.69 8.93 -11.21
N LEU A 234 21.06 9.57 -10.22
CA LEU A 234 19.83 10.33 -10.39
C LEU A 234 20.08 11.78 -10.00
N GLN A 235 19.99 12.67 -10.97
CA GLN A 235 19.95 14.10 -10.72
C GLN A 235 18.56 14.53 -10.26
N SER A 236 18.47 15.74 -9.71
CA SER A 236 17.18 16.30 -9.31
C SER A 236 16.29 16.52 -10.53
N GLY A 237 15.10 15.93 -10.52
CA GLY A 237 14.14 15.98 -11.62
C GLY A 237 14.25 14.84 -12.63
N ASP A 238 15.24 13.96 -12.52
CA ASP A 238 15.35 12.81 -13.43
C ASP A 238 14.20 11.83 -13.25
N CYS A 239 13.76 11.23 -14.35
CA CYS A 239 12.77 10.17 -14.36
C CYS A 239 13.35 8.86 -14.87
N TYR A 240 12.98 7.73 -14.27
CA TYR A 240 13.25 6.42 -14.87
C TYR A 240 12.00 5.56 -14.92
N TYR A 241 12.01 4.63 -15.87
CA TYR A 241 10.88 3.76 -16.19
C TYR A 241 11.35 2.31 -16.23
N MET A 242 10.56 1.42 -15.63
CA MET A 242 10.77 -0.02 -15.73
C MET A 242 9.60 -0.60 -16.51
N THR A 243 9.91 -1.35 -17.57
CA THR A 243 8.93 -1.98 -18.46
C THR A 243 9.01 -3.50 -18.34
N GLY A 244 7.87 -4.17 -18.49
CA GLY A 244 7.69 -5.58 -18.13
C GLY A 244 8.41 -6.62 -18.99
N THR A 245 9.34 -6.25 -19.87
CA THR A 245 10.02 -7.22 -20.74
C THR A 245 11.06 -8.08 -20.03
N GLN A 246 11.40 -7.79 -18.76
CA GLN A 246 12.32 -8.63 -17.99
C GLN A 246 11.79 -8.91 -16.59
N SER A 247 11.31 -10.14 -16.46
CA SER A 247 11.08 -10.88 -15.23
C SER A 247 12.25 -10.71 -14.26
N HIS A 248 11.95 -10.16 -13.08
CA HIS A 248 12.78 -10.16 -11.88
C HIS A 248 14.08 -9.36 -11.94
N SER A 249 14.01 -8.03 -11.99
CA SER A 249 15.12 -7.18 -11.51
C SER A 249 14.80 -6.64 -10.12
N SER A 250 15.71 -6.87 -9.16
CA SER A 250 15.59 -6.29 -7.81
C SER A 250 16.11 -4.87 -7.88
N VAL A 251 15.37 -3.88 -7.35
CA VAL A 251 15.71 -2.47 -7.54
C VAL A 251 15.60 -1.69 -6.24
N SER A 252 16.60 -0.86 -5.91
CA SER A 252 16.53 0.12 -4.80
C SER A 252 15.99 1.44 -5.34
N ARG A 253 14.85 1.94 -4.82
CA ARG A 253 14.07 3.02 -5.50
C ARG A 253 13.54 4.11 -4.55
N ASN A 254 13.55 5.36 -5.00
CA ASN A 254 12.76 6.50 -4.47
C ASN A 254 11.46 6.74 -5.29
N SER A 255 10.50 7.51 -4.73
CA SER A 255 9.14 7.91 -5.24
C SER A 255 8.61 7.31 -6.55
N ARG A 256 7.54 6.49 -6.52
CA ARG A 256 7.09 5.70 -7.69
C ARG A 256 5.61 5.90 -8.04
N LEU A 257 5.30 6.12 -9.32
CA LEU A 257 3.98 5.91 -9.91
C LEU A 257 3.83 4.43 -10.27
N LYS A 258 2.69 3.84 -9.91
CA LYS A 258 2.42 2.42 -10.07
C LYS A 258 1.08 2.20 -10.77
N TYR A 259 1.03 1.13 -11.56
CA TYR A 259 -0.22 0.61 -12.11
C TYR A 259 -0.62 -0.61 -11.29
N MET A 260 -1.80 -0.53 -10.68
CA MET A 260 -2.32 -1.57 -9.81
C MET A 260 -3.62 -2.16 -10.33
N CYS A 261 -3.85 -3.43 -10.02
CA CYS A 261 -5.19 -3.99 -10.09
C CYS A 261 -6.00 -3.34 -8.95
N LYS A 262 -7.18 -2.82 -9.26
CA LYS A 262 -8.11 -2.36 -8.22
C LYS A 262 -8.46 -3.57 -7.34
N GLU A 263 -7.95 -3.61 -6.10
CA GLU A 263 -8.42 -4.59 -5.11
C GLU A 263 -9.86 -4.25 -4.62
N ASP A 264 -10.37 -3.06 -4.97
CA ASP A 264 -11.65 -2.51 -4.45
C ASP A 264 -12.92 -2.93 -5.21
N CYS A 265 -12.98 -4.13 -5.78
CA CYS A 265 -14.26 -4.65 -6.27
C CYS A 265 -14.71 -5.92 -5.56
N THR A 266 -13.84 -6.66 -4.88
CA THR A 266 -14.27 -7.91 -4.26
C THR A 266 -15.04 -7.64 -2.97
N VAL A 267 -14.57 -6.78 -2.04
CA VAL A 267 -15.22 -6.68 -0.72
C VAL A 267 -16.59 -6.00 -0.75
N SER A 268 -16.76 -4.88 -1.45
CA SER A 268 -18.10 -4.26 -1.59
C SER A 268 -19.07 -5.14 -2.36
N VAL A 269 -18.61 -5.91 -3.36
CA VAL A 269 -19.45 -6.89 -4.07
C VAL A 269 -19.73 -8.12 -3.20
N MET A 270 -18.74 -8.62 -2.45
CA MET A 270 -18.86 -9.76 -1.54
C MET A 270 -19.80 -9.43 -0.36
N LEU A 271 -19.70 -8.23 0.22
CA LEU A 271 -20.64 -7.72 1.23
C LEU A 271 -22.04 -7.54 0.65
N LYS A 272 -22.18 -7.05 -0.59
CA LYS A 272 -23.48 -6.99 -1.28
C LYS A 272 -24.06 -8.36 -1.63
N CYS A 273 -23.22 -9.37 -1.84
CA CYS A 273 -23.62 -10.76 -2.06
C CYS A 273 -24.12 -11.42 -0.77
N ILE A 274 -23.63 -10.98 0.40
CA ILE A 274 -24.16 -11.37 1.70
C ILE A 274 -25.21 -10.34 2.10
N ARG A 275 -26.37 -10.37 1.43
CA ARG A 275 -27.52 -9.65 1.98
C ARG A 275 -27.87 -10.26 3.35
N PRO A 276 -28.05 -9.45 4.40
CA PRO A 276 -28.54 -9.95 5.69
C PRO A 276 -29.89 -10.63 5.46
N GLY A 277 -29.92 -11.96 5.62
CA GLY A 277 -31.12 -12.78 5.42
C GLY A 277 -30.94 -14.02 4.54
N ILE A 278 -29.85 -14.15 3.78
CA ILE A 278 -29.56 -15.40 3.05
C ILE A 278 -28.64 -16.27 3.90
N ILE A 279 -29.23 -17.17 4.69
CA ILE A 279 -28.50 -18.33 5.23
C ILE A 279 -28.25 -19.25 4.04
N PHE A 280 -27.04 -19.21 3.50
CA PHE A 280 -26.68 -20.13 2.44
C PHE A 280 -26.60 -21.58 2.99
N PRO A 281 -26.89 -22.60 2.17
CA PRO A 281 -26.74 -24.00 2.55
C PRO A 281 -25.31 -24.33 3.03
N ARG A 282 -25.14 -25.49 3.68
CA ARG A 282 -23.86 -26.03 4.22
C ARG A 282 -22.61 -25.75 3.36
N GLY A 283 -22.71 -25.67 2.04
CA GLY A 283 -21.59 -25.42 1.12
C GLY A 283 -21.00 -24.00 1.07
N TYR A 284 -21.58 -23.02 1.77
CA TYR A 284 -21.12 -21.62 1.71
C TYR A 284 -20.48 -21.11 3.01
N THR A 285 -20.34 -21.99 4.01
CA THR A 285 -19.70 -21.67 5.30
C THR A 285 -18.28 -21.13 5.12
N HIS A 286 -17.52 -21.69 4.19
CA HIS A 286 -16.19 -21.23 3.81
C HIS A 286 -16.19 -19.83 3.20
N LEU A 287 -17.21 -19.48 2.41
CA LEU A 287 -17.31 -18.16 1.78
C LEU A 287 -17.59 -17.07 2.83
N HIS A 288 -18.49 -17.32 3.77
CA HIS A 288 -18.74 -16.37 4.88
C HIS A 288 -17.49 -16.16 5.73
N SER A 289 -16.81 -17.24 6.11
CA SER A 289 -15.56 -17.16 6.87
C SER A 289 -14.47 -16.40 6.11
N PHE A 290 -14.32 -16.67 4.81
CA PHE A 290 -13.36 -15.96 3.96
C PHE A 290 -13.66 -14.45 3.91
N ILE A 291 -14.91 -14.07 3.64
CA ILE A 291 -15.30 -12.65 3.56
C ILE A 291 -15.11 -11.97 4.91
N TYR A 292 -15.48 -12.63 6.00
CA TYR A 292 -15.28 -12.12 7.35
C TYR A 292 -13.81 -11.84 7.65
N ILE A 293 -12.93 -12.81 7.36
CA ILE A 293 -11.49 -12.67 7.54
C ILE A 293 -10.94 -11.53 6.66
N CYS A 294 -11.37 -11.44 5.40
CA CYS A 294 -10.97 -10.34 4.54
C CYS A 294 -11.39 -8.98 5.11
N VAL A 295 -12.63 -8.80 5.52
CA VAL A 295 -13.08 -7.48 6.01
C VAL A 295 -12.37 -7.11 7.32
N GLU A 296 -12.29 -8.04 8.29
CA GLU A 296 -11.66 -7.76 9.58
C GLU A 296 -10.15 -7.52 9.45
N PHE A 297 -9.43 -8.43 8.80
CA PHE A 297 -7.96 -8.46 8.84
C PHE A 297 -7.30 -7.77 7.65
N GLU A 298 -7.93 -7.76 6.48
CA GLU A 298 -7.35 -7.15 5.28
C GLU A 298 -7.74 -5.68 5.12
N TRP A 299 -8.81 -5.21 5.79
CA TRP A 299 -9.29 -3.83 5.69
C TRP A 299 -9.30 -3.11 7.03
N LEU A 300 -10.18 -3.52 7.97
CA LEU A 300 -10.40 -2.77 9.21
C LEU A 300 -9.13 -2.70 10.06
N ARG A 301 -8.53 -3.86 10.38
CA ARG A 301 -7.32 -3.90 11.19
C ARG A 301 -6.12 -3.26 10.51
N GLN A 302 -5.96 -3.45 9.20
CA GLN A 302 -4.93 -2.76 8.41
C GLN A 302 -5.07 -1.23 8.48
N TYR A 303 -6.30 -0.71 8.39
CA TYR A 303 -6.56 0.72 8.51
C TYR A 303 -6.28 1.24 9.92
N TRP A 304 -6.83 0.59 10.95
CA TRP A 304 -6.70 1.04 12.34
C TRP A 304 -5.30 0.80 12.94
N PHE A 305 -4.52 -0.15 12.41
CA PHE A 305 -3.11 -0.35 12.77
C PHE A 305 -2.21 0.80 12.39
N GLN A 306 -2.61 1.57 11.40
CA GLN A 306 -1.93 2.79 11.01
C GLN A 306 -2.35 3.99 11.88
N GLY A 307 -3.14 3.77 12.93
CA GLY A 307 -3.63 4.81 13.82
C GLY A 307 -4.59 5.78 13.12
N ARG A 308 -4.74 6.97 13.70
CA ARG A 308 -5.59 8.04 13.15
C ARG A 308 -4.82 8.93 12.17
N ARG A 309 -3.65 8.49 11.71
CA ARG A 309 -2.72 9.27 10.89
C ARG A 309 -3.37 9.79 9.60
N PHE A 310 -4.21 8.99 8.95
CA PHE A 310 -4.91 9.38 7.73
C PHE A 310 -5.89 10.54 7.94
N ALA A 311 -6.61 10.54 9.06
CA ALA A 311 -7.59 11.58 9.38
C ALA A 311 -6.96 12.98 9.53
N ARG A 312 -5.65 13.08 9.81
CA ARG A 312 -4.93 14.35 9.93
C ARG A 312 -4.87 15.12 8.60
N PHE A 313 -4.83 14.43 7.48
CA PHE A 313 -4.63 15.04 6.16
C PHE A 313 -5.66 14.64 5.11
N CYS A 314 -6.45 13.59 5.35
CA CYS A 314 -7.52 13.14 4.46
C CYS A 314 -8.62 12.41 5.25
N SER A 315 -9.83 12.98 5.29
CA SER A 315 -11.02 12.36 5.90
C SER A 315 -11.80 11.45 4.93
N TRP A 316 -11.31 11.25 3.70
CA TRP A 316 -12.04 10.49 2.68
C TRP A 316 -12.36 9.06 3.13
N TRP A 317 -11.41 8.41 3.82
CA TRP A 317 -11.56 7.04 4.33
C TRP A 317 -12.43 6.92 5.59
N THR A 318 -12.80 8.03 6.24
CA THR A 318 -13.62 7.99 7.46
C THR A 318 -14.97 7.32 7.21
N LYS A 319 -15.77 7.85 6.28
CA LYS A 319 -17.10 7.28 5.97
C LYS A 319 -17.04 5.86 5.40
N PRO A 320 -16.15 5.53 4.43
CA PRO A 320 -16.00 4.16 3.95
C PRO A 320 -15.62 3.16 5.04
N MET A 321 -14.76 3.53 5.99
CA MET A 321 -14.36 2.64 7.09
C MET A 321 -15.47 2.47 8.13
N GLU A 322 -16.23 3.53 8.43
CA GLU A 322 -17.42 3.45 9.28
C GLU A 322 -18.47 2.52 8.66
N GLN A 323 -18.73 2.65 7.35
CA GLN A 323 -19.66 1.78 6.65
C GLN A 323 -19.15 0.33 6.62
N MET A 324 -17.87 0.12 6.33
CA MET A 324 -17.25 -1.21 6.34
C MET A 324 -17.36 -1.89 7.71
N GLU A 325 -17.17 -1.14 8.79
CA GLU A 325 -17.30 -1.67 10.16
C GLU A 325 -18.75 -2.00 10.49
N LYS A 326 -19.72 -1.19 10.03
CA LYS A 326 -21.14 -1.52 10.15
C LYS A 326 -21.50 -2.81 9.41
N ASP A 327 -21.07 -2.93 8.15
CA ASP A 327 -21.33 -4.11 7.32
C ASP A 327 -20.65 -5.36 7.92
N TRP A 328 -19.45 -5.20 8.48
CA TRP A 328 -18.75 -6.26 9.22
C TRP A 328 -19.51 -6.71 10.47
N LYS A 329 -20.14 -5.79 11.23
CA LYS A 329 -20.99 -6.16 12.38
C LYS A 329 -22.22 -6.96 11.94
N GLU A 330 -22.86 -6.58 10.83
CA GLU A 330 -23.97 -7.36 10.27
C GLU A 330 -23.51 -8.76 9.84
N LEU A 331 -22.30 -8.88 9.28
CA LEU A 331 -21.70 -10.16 8.95
C LEU A 331 -21.38 -11.01 10.20
N ASP A 332 -20.95 -10.38 11.30
CA ASP A 332 -20.73 -11.05 12.58
C ASP A 332 -22.02 -11.71 13.10
N CYS A 333 -23.18 -11.05 12.96
CA CYS A 333 -24.48 -11.64 13.27
C CYS A 333 -24.78 -12.89 12.43
N VAL A 334 -24.53 -12.85 11.12
CA VAL A 334 -24.74 -14.01 10.23
C VAL A 334 -23.83 -15.17 10.63
N VAL A 335 -22.56 -14.87 10.89
CA VAL A 335 -21.55 -15.85 11.31
C VAL A 335 -21.86 -16.42 12.70
N CYS A 336 -22.41 -15.62 13.60
CA CYS A 336 -22.89 -16.08 14.90
C CYS A 336 -24.03 -17.10 14.73
N LEU A 337 -25.05 -16.75 13.94
CA LEU A 337 -26.17 -17.66 13.69
C LEU A 337 -25.70 -18.97 13.05
N GLN A 338 -24.79 -18.89 12.08
CA GLN A 338 -24.16 -20.07 11.48
C GLN A 338 -23.41 -20.91 12.52
N THR A 339 -22.67 -20.28 13.43
CA THR A 339 -21.96 -20.95 14.51
C THR A 339 -22.92 -21.68 15.43
N GLN A 340 -24.02 -21.04 15.84
CA GLN A 340 -25.06 -21.65 16.67
C GLN A 340 -25.77 -22.83 15.98
N LEU A 341 -26.09 -22.69 14.69
CA LEU A 341 -26.72 -23.77 13.91
C LEU A 341 -25.79 -24.98 13.76
N LEU A 342 -24.50 -24.74 13.47
CA LEU A 342 -23.51 -25.82 13.39
C LEU A 342 -23.31 -26.49 14.75
N LEU A 343 -23.19 -25.70 15.84
CA LEU A 343 -23.11 -26.22 17.19
C LEU A 343 -24.31 -27.11 17.55
N ALA A 344 -25.53 -26.70 17.22
CA ALA A 344 -26.72 -27.49 17.49
C ALA A 344 -26.69 -28.87 16.80
N VAL A 345 -26.14 -28.94 15.59
CA VAL A 345 -25.95 -30.22 14.86
C VAL A 345 -24.84 -31.06 15.48
N VAL A 346 -23.74 -30.43 15.92
CA VAL A 346 -22.63 -31.14 16.58
C VAL A 346 -23.06 -31.71 17.94
N GLU A 347 -23.95 -31.02 18.65
CA GLU A 347 -24.43 -31.39 19.98
C GLU A 347 -25.57 -32.40 19.99
N ASP A 348 -26.35 -32.48 18.91
CA ASP A 348 -27.48 -33.41 18.82
C ASP A 348 -27.01 -34.86 18.65
N GLU A 349 -27.06 -35.64 19.73
CA GLU A 349 -26.69 -37.06 19.73
C GLU A 349 -27.52 -37.93 18.76
N ASN A 350 -28.68 -37.46 18.30
CA ASN A 350 -29.49 -38.16 17.31
C ASN A 350 -28.95 -37.99 15.88
N THR A 351 -28.10 -36.99 15.64
CA THR A 351 -27.46 -36.78 14.35
C THR A 351 -26.36 -37.82 14.11
N ALA A 352 -26.32 -38.37 12.89
CA ALA A 352 -25.30 -39.35 12.49
C ALA A 352 -23.88 -38.88 12.81
N GLN A 353 -23.07 -39.75 13.43
CA GLN A 353 -21.73 -39.40 13.93
C GLN A 353 -20.81 -38.81 12.84
N GLU A 354 -20.88 -39.32 11.61
CA GLU A 354 -20.12 -38.80 10.47
C GLU A 354 -20.49 -37.33 10.18
N ASN A 355 -21.79 -37.02 10.13
CA ASN A 355 -22.28 -35.65 9.95
C ASN A 355 -21.87 -34.74 11.12
N ARG A 356 -21.89 -35.23 12.37
CA ARG A 356 -21.46 -34.43 13.54
C ARG A 356 -19.98 -34.07 13.45
N ARG A 357 -19.13 -35.04 13.07
CA ARG A 357 -17.69 -34.83 12.87
C ARG A 357 -17.41 -33.83 11.75
N GLU A 358 -18.05 -34.01 10.60
CA GLU A 358 -17.89 -33.08 9.46
C GLU A 358 -18.26 -31.64 9.85
N MET A 359 -19.40 -31.44 10.54
CA MET A 359 -19.81 -30.10 10.96
C MET A 359 -18.88 -29.50 12.01
N ALA A 360 -18.38 -30.32 12.94
CA ALA A 360 -17.43 -29.89 13.95
C ALA A 360 -16.08 -29.50 13.33
N ASP A 361 -15.57 -30.24 12.34
CA ASP A 361 -14.35 -29.90 11.61
C ASP A 361 -14.50 -28.58 10.84
N ILE A 362 -15.62 -28.37 10.15
CA ILE A 362 -15.92 -27.11 9.44
C ILE A 362 -15.93 -25.93 10.43
N LEU A 363 -16.60 -26.11 11.56
CA LEU A 363 -16.71 -25.08 12.58
C LEU A 363 -15.37 -24.77 13.26
N LEU A 364 -14.63 -25.82 13.63
CA LEU A 364 -13.35 -25.70 14.30
C LEU A 364 -12.33 -24.97 13.42
N ASN A 365 -12.21 -25.33 12.14
CA ASN A 365 -11.33 -24.63 11.21
C ASN A 365 -11.67 -23.14 11.11
N ALA A 366 -12.96 -22.81 10.93
CA ALA A 366 -13.40 -21.42 10.80
C ALA A 366 -13.16 -20.57 12.06
N LEU A 367 -13.38 -21.14 13.25
CA LEU A 367 -13.18 -20.45 14.54
C LEU A 367 -11.69 -20.31 14.88
N THR A 368 -10.91 -21.37 14.70
CA THR A 368 -9.47 -21.39 14.98
C THR A 368 -8.72 -20.43 14.07
N ASP A 369 -9.02 -20.39 12.77
CA ASP A 369 -8.41 -19.44 11.85
C ASP A 369 -8.66 -17.99 12.30
N ARG A 370 -9.92 -17.68 12.67
CA ARG A 370 -10.29 -16.34 13.14
C ARG A 370 -9.59 -15.99 14.45
N GLN A 371 -9.57 -16.91 15.41
CA GLN A 371 -8.89 -16.72 16.70
C GLN A 371 -7.40 -16.48 16.51
N GLN A 372 -6.74 -17.26 15.65
CA GLN A 372 -5.32 -17.14 15.35
C GLN A 372 -4.99 -15.79 14.72
N HIS A 373 -5.83 -15.32 13.77
CA HIS A 373 -5.67 -13.99 13.20
C HIS A 373 -5.86 -12.88 14.24
N ARG A 374 -6.89 -12.94 15.10
CA ARG A 374 -7.09 -11.97 16.20
C ARG A 374 -5.89 -11.94 17.13
N GLN A 375 -5.36 -13.10 17.51
CA GLN A 375 -4.20 -13.16 18.39
C GLN A 375 -2.95 -12.57 17.73
N THR A 376 -2.70 -12.91 16.47
CA THR A 376 -1.57 -12.35 15.69
C THR A 376 -1.63 -10.82 15.64
N TRP A 377 -2.81 -10.25 15.42
CA TRP A 377 -3.00 -8.81 15.41
C TRP A 377 -2.90 -8.19 16.80
N ARG A 378 -3.49 -8.80 17.85
CA ARG A 378 -3.33 -8.32 19.23
C ARG A 378 -1.88 -8.32 19.69
N ASP A 379 -1.09 -9.30 19.29
CA ASP A 379 0.35 -9.33 19.59
C ASP A 379 1.07 -8.12 18.96
N ARG A 380 0.62 -7.67 17.79
CA ARG A 380 1.10 -6.43 17.15
C ARG A 380 0.60 -5.16 17.83
N TYR A 381 -0.66 -5.11 18.25
CA TYR A 381 -1.27 -3.93 18.87
C TYR A 381 -0.83 -3.70 20.33
N VAL A 382 -0.95 -4.74 21.15
CA VAL A 382 -0.99 -4.63 22.62
C VAL A 382 0.23 -5.26 23.28
N CYS A 383 0.76 -6.37 22.76
CA CYS A 383 1.59 -7.25 23.59
C CYS A 383 3.09 -7.34 23.23
N GLN A 384 3.59 -6.96 22.05
CA GLN A 384 5.00 -7.26 21.70
C GLN A 384 5.78 -6.19 20.93
N SER A 385 5.15 -5.19 20.34
CA SER A 385 5.88 -4.20 19.53
C SER A 385 6.33 -3.00 20.39
N SER A 386 7.52 -3.09 20.97
CA SER A 386 8.16 -1.93 21.64
C SER A 386 8.27 -0.73 20.72
N LEU A 387 8.39 -0.96 19.41
CA LEU A 387 8.41 0.08 18.39
C LEU A 387 7.05 0.79 18.26
N ALA A 388 5.93 0.07 18.26
CA ALA A 388 4.61 0.68 18.19
C ALA A 388 4.36 1.63 19.37
N GLN A 389 4.87 1.29 20.57
CA GLN A 389 4.74 2.11 21.77
C GLN A 389 5.55 3.42 21.72
N THR A 390 6.52 3.53 20.80
CA THR A 390 7.27 4.78 20.59
C THR A 390 6.54 5.81 19.73
N LEU A 391 5.45 5.41 19.07
CA LEU A 391 4.67 6.30 18.20
C LEU A 391 3.84 7.30 19.00
N PRO A 392 3.65 8.52 18.50
CA PRO A 392 2.74 9.47 19.10
C PRO A 392 1.30 8.92 19.07
N PRO A 393 0.41 9.33 20.00
CA PRO A 393 -0.96 8.79 20.10
C PRO A 393 -1.78 8.79 18.80
N GLU A 394 -1.55 9.78 17.93
CA GLU A 394 -2.24 9.91 16.64
C GLU A 394 -1.78 8.87 15.59
N GLU A 395 -0.58 8.32 15.76
CA GLU A 395 0.05 7.34 14.85
C GLU A 395 0.13 5.94 15.47
N ALA A 396 -0.15 5.83 16.78
CA ALA A 396 -0.16 4.56 17.48
C ALA A 396 -1.23 3.61 16.90
N PRO A 397 -0.90 2.32 16.71
CA PRO A 397 -1.88 1.32 16.30
C PRO A 397 -3.09 1.29 17.23
N VAL A 398 -4.28 1.18 16.65
CA VAL A 398 -5.54 1.06 17.39
C VAL A 398 -6.11 -0.34 17.17
N ASP A 399 -6.29 -1.11 18.25
CA ASP A 399 -6.95 -2.42 18.19
C ASP A 399 -8.45 -2.24 17.94
N ARG A 400 -8.82 -2.23 16.66
CA ARG A 400 -10.20 -2.03 16.21
C ARG A 400 -10.49 -2.88 14.97
N PRO A 401 -11.60 -3.63 14.95
CA PRO A 401 -12.63 -3.73 16.00
C PRO A 401 -12.18 -4.54 17.23
N TYR A 402 -12.64 -4.13 18.41
CA TYR A 402 -12.45 -4.80 19.71
C TYR A 402 -13.66 -4.53 20.61
N TRP A 403 -14.08 -5.52 21.39
CA TRP A 403 -15.19 -5.44 22.35
C TRP A 403 -14.94 -6.35 23.54
N SER A 404 -15.59 -6.06 24.68
CA SER A 404 -15.59 -6.93 25.84
C SER A 404 -16.72 -7.98 25.75
N ASN A 405 -16.66 -9.01 26.58
CA ASN A 405 -17.70 -10.05 26.64
C ASN A 405 -19.07 -9.53 27.11
N GLU A 406 -19.14 -8.29 27.60
CA GLU A 406 -20.36 -7.66 28.10
C GLU A 406 -21.05 -6.79 27.03
N ASP A 407 -20.46 -6.64 25.84
CA ASP A 407 -21.00 -5.81 24.77
C ASP A 407 -22.29 -6.43 24.19
N PRO A 408 -23.47 -5.81 24.39
CA PRO A 408 -24.75 -6.37 23.93
C PRO A 408 -24.92 -6.28 22.41
N ASP A 409 -24.13 -5.45 21.73
CA ASP A 409 -24.21 -5.27 20.28
C ASP A 409 -23.41 -6.34 19.52
N MET A 410 -22.62 -7.15 20.23
CA MET A 410 -21.73 -8.15 19.64
C MET A 410 -22.17 -9.58 20.03
N PRO A 411 -22.70 -10.37 19.08
CA PRO A 411 -23.33 -11.65 19.39
C PRO A 411 -22.34 -12.81 19.61
N LEU A 412 -21.08 -12.66 19.20
CA LEU A 412 -19.99 -13.59 19.54
C LEU A 412 -18.96 -12.89 20.44
N PRO A 413 -18.33 -13.63 21.37
CA PRO A 413 -17.21 -13.08 22.13
C PRO A 413 -16.03 -12.75 21.21
N PHE A 414 -15.23 -11.77 21.61
CA PHE A 414 -13.99 -11.45 20.90
C PHE A 414 -13.00 -12.62 20.94
N ASP A 415 -12.83 -13.22 22.12
CA ASP A 415 -12.03 -14.41 22.33
C ASP A 415 -12.87 -15.67 22.13
N LEU A 416 -12.54 -16.46 21.12
CA LEU A 416 -13.30 -17.63 20.71
C LEU A 416 -12.81 -18.92 21.39
N SER A 417 -11.80 -18.84 22.26
CA SER A 417 -11.14 -20.01 22.85
C SER A 417 -12.10 -20.95 23.56
N GLU A 418 -13.10 -20.41 24.28
CA GLU A 418 -14.10 -21.24 24.98
C GLU A 418 -14.98 -22.03 23.99
N ILE A 419 -15.42 -21.39 22.91
CA ILE A 419 -16.24 -22.04 21.87
C ILE A 419 -15.42 -23.11 21.15
N ILE A 420 -14.16 -22.80 20.82
CA ILE A 420 -13.20 -23.74 20.22
C ILE A 420 -13.05 -24.99 21.10
N ASN A 421 -12.72 -24.80 22.39
CA ASN A 421 -12.56 -25.90 23.34
C ASN A 421 -13.83 -26.75 23.47
N ARG A 422 -15.02 -26.12 23.44
CA ARG A 422 -16.31 -26.83 23.46
C ARG A 422 -16.47 -27.73 22.24
N VAL A 423 -16.22 -27.20 21.03
CA VAL A 423 -16.32 -27.98 19.77
C VAL A 423 -15.31 -29.13 19.77
N GLU A 424 -14.07 -28.88 20.17
CA GLU A 424 -13.04 -29.92 20.30
C GLU A 424 -13.48 -31.04 21.24
N SER A 425 -14.05 -30.70 22.40
CA SER A 425 -14.51 -31.71 23.36
C SER A 425 -15.62 -32.62 22.81
N LEU A 426 -16.41 -32.13 21.84
CA LEU A 426 -17.49 -32.88 21.21
C LEU A 426 -17.00 -33.79 20.08
N LEU A 427 -15.87 -33.46 19.44
CA LEU A 427 -15.22 -34.33 18.43
C LEU A 427 -14.68 -35.64 19.03
N TRP A 428 -14.25 -35.59 20.29
CA TRP A 428 -13.68 -36.74 21.01
C TRP A 428 -14.72 -37.57 21.77
N ARG A 429 -16.02 -37.24 21.65
CA ARG A 429 -17.15 -38.06 22.11
C ARG A 429 -17.74 -38.87 20.95
#